data_AF-A0A949GED9-F1
#
_entry.id   AF-A0A949GED9-F1
#
_cell.length_a   1.000
_cell.length_b   1.000
_cell.length_c   1.000
_cell.angle_alpha   90.00
_cell.angle_beta   90.00
_cell.angle_gamma   90.00
#
_symmetry.space_group_name_H-M   'P 1'
#
loop_
_entity.id
_entity.type
_entity.pdbx_description
1 polymer ?
#
loop_
_entity_poly.entity_id
_entity_poly.type
_entity_poly.pdbx_seq_one_letter_code
_entity_poly.pdbx_strand_id
1 'polypeptide(L)'
;KLILLLKAQPEIAVRVKTAVRVSDRRWDLVLDNGMKLRLPEDDPGFALARAARAQLQEKVFDQDLKAIDLRQTDRIILEGGSNQKRDLLLKGGNPV
;
A
#
# COMPACT_ATOMS: atom_id res chain seq x y z
N LYS A 1 -7.77 -7.97 16.08
CA LYS A 1 -7.76 -6.49 15.93
C LYS A 1 -7.78 -6.06 14.46
N LEU A 2 -6.80 -6.43 13.62
CA LEU A 2 -6.74 -6.00 12.20
C LEU A 2 -8.00 -6.31 11.38
N ILE A 3 -8.55 -7.52 11.50
CA ILE A 3 -9.74 -7.94 10.75
C ILE A 3 -10.94 -7.00 10.98
N LEU A 4 -11.12 -6.49 12.20
CA LEU A 4 -12.20 -5.55 12.52
C LEU A 4 -12.00 -4.20 11.82
N LEU A 5 -10.75 -3.72 11.73
CA LEU A 5 -10.41 -2.49 11.03
C LEU A 5 -10.68 -2.61 9.53
N LEU A 6 -10.32 -3.75 8.93
CA LEU A 6 -10.61 -4.02 7.52
C LEU A 6 -12.11 -4.14 7.26
N LYS A 7 -12.88 -4.75 8.16
CA LYS A 7 -14.35 -4.78 8.05
C LYS A 7 -14.99 -3.40 8.04
N ALA A 8 -14.38 -2.41 8.71
CA ALA A 8 -14.84 -1.03 8.69
C ALA A 8 -14.48 -0.29 7.39
N GLN A 9 -13.63 -0.86 6.54
CA GLN A 9 -13.13 -0.26 5.29
C GLN A 9 -13.22 -1.30 4.15
N PRO A 10 -14.43 -1.71 3.75
CA PRO A 10 -14.65 -2.81 2.81
C PRO A 10 -13.94 -2.63 1.46
N GLU A 11 -13.84 -1.42 0.95
CA GLU A 11 -13.15 -1.02 -0.28
C GLU A 11 -11.64 -1.30 -0.24
N ILE A 12 -11.03 -1.24 0.94
CA ILE A 12 -9.63 -1.64 1.14
C ILE A 12 -9.59 -3.16 1.31
N ALA A 13 -10.46 -3.71 2.15
CA ALA A 13 -10.48 -5.13 2.51
C ALA A 13 -10.56 -6.06 1.30
N VAL A 14 -11.39 -5.73 0.30
CA VAL A 14 -11.54 -6.54 -0.93
C VAL A 14 -10.28 -6.60 -1.78
N ARG A 15 -9.38 -5.62 -1.63
CA ARG A 15 -8.11 -5.57 -2.37
C ARG A 15 -6.94 -6.17 -1.61
N VAL A 16 -7.07 -6.36 -0.29
CA VAL A 16 -5.99 -6.93 0.53
C VAL A 16 -5.79 -8.40 0.17
N LYS A 17 -4.62 -8.72 -0.36
CA LYS A 17 -4.18 -10.09 -0.66
C LYS A 17 -3.45 -10.71 0.52
N THR A 18 -2.60 -9.93 1.19
CA THR A 18 -1.77 -10.39 2.31
C THR A 18 -1.66 -9.32 3.38
N ALA A 19 -1.67 -9.72 4.64
CA ALA A 19 -1.30 -8.87 5.76
C ALA A 19 0.00 -9.38 6.40
N VAL A 20 1.01 -8.53 6.51
CA VAL A 20 2.33 -8.85 7.07
C VAL A 20 2.49 -8.13 8.40
N ARG A 21 2.76 -8.88 9.47
CA ARG A 21 3.09 -8.29 10.76
C ARG A 21 4.58 -7.98 10.82
N VAL A 22 4.93 -6.71 10.97
CA VAL A 22 6.32 -6.24 10.99
C VAL A 22 6.75 -5.99 12.43
N SER A 23 7.82 -6.68 12.85
CA SER A 23 8.44 -6.55 14.18
C SER A 23 7.44 -6.68 15.33
N ASP A 24 6.39 -7.50 15.14
CA ASP A 24 5.27 -7.70 16.07
C ASP A 24 4.50 -6.44 16.50
N ARG A 25 4.65 -5.31 15.80
CA ARG A 25 4.02 -4.02 16.20
C ARG A 25 3.09 -3.44 15.16
N ARG A 26 3.54 -3.35 13.91
CA ARG A 26 2.79 -2.71 12.83
C ARG A 26 2.40 -3.71 11.75
N TRP A 27 1.39 -3.35 10.97
CA TRP A 27 0.92 -4.14 9.84
C TRP A 27 1.28 -3.45 8.53
N ASP A 28 1.80 -4.23 7.59
CA ASP A 28 1.83 -3.87 6.18
C ASP A 28 0.76 -4.70 5.47
N LEU A 29 -0.05 -4.06 4.63
CA LEU A 29 -1.03 -4.74 3.78
C LEU A 29 -0.51 -4.76 2.34
N VAL A 30 -0.54 -5.91 1.70
CA VAL A 30 -0.21 -6.06 0.28
C VAL A 30 -1.52 -6.19 -0.48
N LEU A 31 -1.73 -5.31 -1.45
CA LEU A 31 -2.92 -5.35 -2.29
C LEU A 31 -2.79 -6.33 -3.47
N ASP A 32 -3.89 -6.56 -4.16
CA ASP A 32 -4.02 -7.39 -5.36
C ASP A 32 -2.99 -7.05 -6.46
N ASN A 33 -2.67 -5.77 -6.65
CA ASN A 33 -1.70 -5.26 -7.62
C ASN A 33 -0.25 -5.24 -7.10
N GLY A 34 0.00 -5.76 -5.89
CA GLY A 34 1.33 -5.81 -5.28
C GLY A 34 1.76 -4.53 -4.56
N MET A 35 0.95 -3.47 -4.58
CA MET A 35 1.20 -2.25 -3.82
C MET A 35 1.15 -2.54 -2.31
N LYS A 36 2.03 -1.90 -1.54
CA LYS A 36 2.05 -2.01 -0.07
C LYS A 36 1.41 -0.80 0.60
N LEU A 37 0.43 -1.02 1.49
CA LEU A 37 -0.03 -0.03 2.45
C LEU A 37 0.67 -0.26 3.78
N ARG A 38 1.47 0.71 4.24
CA ARG A 38 2.19 0.61 5.52
C ARG A 38 1.41 1.34 6.60
N LEU A 39 0.92 0.61 7.60
CA LEU A 39 0.12 1.19 8.68
C LEU A 39 1.02 1.71 9.81
N PRO A 40 0.58 2.78 10.51
CA PRO A 40 1.18 3.16 11.78
C PRO A 40 0.94 2.06 12.82
N GLU A 41 1.77 2.08 13.86
CA GLU A 41 1.52 1.31 15.08
C GLU A 41 0.31 1.87 15.84
N ASP A 42 0.27 3.20 15.96
CA ASP A 42 -0.80 3.95 16.62
C ASP A 42 -1.90 4.33 15.64
N ASP A 43 -3.14 4.06 16.05
CA ASP A 43 -4.37 4.35 15.28
C ASP A 43 -4.36 3.93 13.78
N PRO A 44 -4.19 2.62 13.49
CA PRO A 44 -4.32 2.10 12.14
C PRO A 44 -5.73 2.28 11.55
N GLY A 45 -6.76 2.51 12.38
CA GLY A 45 -8.13 2.74 11.92
C GLY A 45 -8.26 4.08 11.22
N PHE A 46 -7.78 5.15 11.85
CA PHE A 46 -7.74 6.48 11.23
C PHE A 46 -6.89 6.51 9.96
N ALA A 47 -5.73 5.83 9.98
CA ALA A 47 -4.88 5.68 8.80
C ALA A 47 -5.61 5.02 7.62
N LEU A 48 -6.34 3.92 7.87
CA LEU A 48 -7.13 3.25 6.84
C LEU A 48 -8.27 4.13 6.31
N ALA A 49 -8.96 4.87 7.17
CA ALA A 49 -10.00 5.81 6.74
C ALA A 49 -9.47 6.91 5.82
N ARG A 50 -8.26 7.44 6.10
CA ARG A 50 -7.58 8.40 5.22
C ARG A 50 -7.21 7.78 3.87
N ALA A 51 -6.73 6.54 3.87
CA ALA A 51 -6.40 5.82 2.64
C ALA A 51 -7.64 5.55 1.78
N ALA A 52 -8.75 5.14 2.40
CA ALA A 52 -10.04 4.98 1.75
C ALA A 52 -10.52 6.28 1.10
N ARG A 53 -10.41 7.40 1.82
CA ARG A 53 -10.74 8.73 1.29
C ARG A 53 -9.86 9.09 0.09
N ALA A 54 -8.55 8.88 0.18
CA ALA A 54 -7.63 9.12 -0.93
C ALA A 54 -7.96 8.23 -2.14
N GLN A 55 -8.34 6.96 -1.92
CA GLN A 55 -8.79 6.08 -2.98
C GLN A 55 -10.09 6.57 -3.63
N LEU A 56 -11.03 7.07 -2.83
CA LEU A 56 -12.30 7.60 -3.35
C LEU A 56 -12.06 8.85 -4.24
N GLN A 57 -11.20 9.76 -3.79
CA GLN A 57 -10.98 11.07 -4.42
C GLN A 57 -9.99 11.01 -5.60
N GLU A 58 -8.90 10.25 -5.47
CA GLU A 58 -7.74 10.32 -6.38
C GLU A 58 -7.36 8.97 -6.98
N LYS A 59 -8.09 7.89 -6.63
CA LYS A 59 -7.82 6.53 -7.14
C LYS A 59 -6.37 6.08 -6.89
N VAL A 60 -5.80 6.45 -5.75
CA VAL A 60 -4.37 6.21 -5.43
C VAL A 60 -3.95 4.74 -5.51
N PHE A 61 -4.86 3.78 -5.28
CA PHE A 61 -4.57 2.35 -5.40
C PHE A 61 -4.53 1.86 -6.85
N ASP A 62 -4.96 2.69 -7.80
CA ASP A 62 -5.01 2.39 -9.23
C ASP A 62 -3.85 3.07 -9.99
N GLN A 63 -3.06 3.90 -9.30
CA GLN A 63 -1.89 4.57 -9.84
C GLN A 63 -0.65 3.65 -9.85
N ASP A 64 0.38 4.02 -10.63
CA ASP A 64 1.67 3.31 -10.65
C ASP A 64 2.49 3.65 -9.39
N LEU A 65 2.06 3.11 -8.25
CA LEU A 65 2.69 3.26 -6.95
C LEU A 65 3.16 1.90 -6.43
N LYS A 66 4.36 1.87 -5.86
CA LYS A 66 4.88 0.70 -5.13
C LYS A 66 4.32 0.62 -3.73
N ALA A 67 4.11 1.76 -3.08
CA ALA A 67 3.62 1.81 -1.72
C ALA A 67 2.90 3.11 -1.39
N ILE A 68 2.04 3.02 -0.39
CA ILE A 68 1.41 4.15 0.30
C ILE A 68 1.80 4.02 1.77
N ASP A 69 2.51 5.03 2.27
CA ASP A 69 2.92 5.10 3.67
C ASP A 69 1.95 5.95 4.48
N LEU A 70 1.29 5.32 5.45
CA LEU A 70 0.31 5.94 6.32
C LEU A 70 0.86 6.16 7.74
N ARG A 71 2.16 5.94 7.96
CA ARG A 71 2.78 6.02 9.30
C ARG A 71 2.85 7.45 9.85
N GLN A 72 2.61 8.46 9.01
CA GLN A 72 2.57 9.86 9.40
C GLN A 72 1.11 10.28 9.60
N THR A 73 0.78 10.77 10.79
CA THR A 73 -0.61 11.09 11.16
C THR A 73 -1.21 12.24 10.34
N ASP A 74 -0.37 13.17 9.88
CA ASP A 74 -0.75 14.40 9.18
C ASP A 74 -0.69 14.29 7.64
N ARG A 75 0.02 13.31 7.08
CA ARG A 75 0.24 13.18 5.62
C ARG A 75 0.23 11.73 5.14
N ILE A 76 0.01 11.55 3.84
CA ILE A 76 0.15 10.27 3.15
C ILE A 76 1.37 10.42 2.25
N ILE A 77 2.32 9.48 2.32
CA ILE A 77 3.47 9.47 1.42
C ILE A 77 3.21 8.43 0.34
N LEU A 78 3.26 8.88 -0.92
CA LEU A 78 3.12 8.02 -2.09
C LEU A 78 4.52 7.67 -2.60
N GLU A 79 4.82 6.38 -2.73
CA GLU A 79 6.07 5.89 -3.30
C GLU A 79 5.84 5.43 -4.74
N GLY A 80 6.36 6.18 -5.70
CA GLY A 80 6.20 5.90 -7.12
C GLY A 80 6.75 4.55 -7.55
N GLY A 81 6.08 3.94 -8.54
CA GLY A 81 6.57 2.79 -9.27
C GLY A 81 7.71 3.18 -10.20
N SER A 82 8.93 2.68 -9.94
CA SER A 82 9.95 2.66 -10.99
C SER A 82 9.61 1.53 -11.97
N ASN A 83 8.89 1.88 -13.03
CA ASN A 83 8.89 1.25 -14.35
C ASN A 83 9.55 -0.15 -14.41
N GLN A 84 8.79 -1.19 -14.07
CA GLN A 84 9.24 -2.60 -14.07
C GLN A 84 9.79 -3.02 -15.46
N LYS A 85 9.40 -2.32 -16.55
CA LYS A 85 9.96 -2.52 -17.89
C LYS A 85 11.45 -2.16 -17.99
N ARG A 86 11.99 -1.18 -17.24
CA ARG A 86 13.41 -0.82 -17.34
C ARG A 86 14.32 -1.94 -16.82
N ASP A 87 13.98 -2.54 -15.68
CA ASP A 87 14.76 -3.64 -15.11
C ASP A 87 14.66 -4.94 -15.93
N LEU A 88 13.54 -5.16 -16.61
CA LEU A 88 13.37 -6.29 -17.53
C LEU A 88 14.13 -6.08 -18.85
N LEU A 89 14.25 -4.84 -19.34
CA LEU A 89 15.02 -4.50 -20.53
C LEU A 89 16.54 -4.49 -20.29
N LEU A 90 16.99 -4.22 -19.06
CA LEU A 90 18.42 -4.18 -18.70
C LEU A 90 19.04 -5.55 -18.45
N LYS A 91 18.24 -6.61 -18.29
CA LYS A 91 18.73 -7.99 -18.09
C LYS A 91 18.90 -8.79 -19.40
N GLY A 92 18.47 -8.23 -20.53
CA GLY A 92 18.43 -8.94 -21.82
C GLY A 92 19.41 -8.45 -22.89
N GLY A 93 20.39 -7.60 -22.54
CA GLY A 93 21.32 -7.05 -23.51
C GLY A 93 22.75 -7.14 -23.03
N ASN A 94 23.44 -8.21 -23.42
CA ASN A 94 24.89 -8.15 -23.60
C ASN A 94 25.12 -8.05 -25.12
N PRO A 95 25.36 -6.86 -25.68
CA PRO A 95 25.91 -6.74 -27.01
C PRO A 95 27.44 -6.61 -26.95
N VAL A 96 28.06 -7.52 -27.70
CA VAL A 96 29.47 -7.65 -28.14
C VAL A 96 30.58 -7.76 -27.10
#